data_AF-I4YCM3-F1
#
_entry.id   AF-I4YCM3-F1
#
_cell.length_a   1.000
_cell.length_b   1.000
_cell.length_c   1.000
_cell.angle_alpha   90.00
_cell.angle_beta   90.00
_cell.angle_gamma   90.00
#
_symmetry.space_group_name_H-M   'P 1'
#
loop_
_entity.id
_entity.type
_entity.pdbx_description
1 polymer ?
#
loop_
_entity_poly.entity_id
_entity_poly.type
_entity_poly.pdbx_seq_one_letter_code
_entity_poly.pdbx_strand_id
1 'polypeptide(L)'
;MTMSAVFLVELNQSKKAIVKLYDRRTAFSLRKTMIREIKTSNNKTREHDYRRFIETGFADTLNSTTYAGTSGEDEVFIHRACINLFNTELGAYEKLKILQGSSIPILYGVVTLRISETSQTRQRYFDIPGLMLEYVEGYNLLDASLFVQKEEVKRLTFESTRVLAQIGALGVHNRKPHPSQILIRHERPVFLDFAISRLRDDFESQEEWYDKTKSAEGTLESVLAEILARDEEVSSQPSSDLFTSSI
;
A
#
# COMPACT_ATOMS: atom_id res chain seq x y z
N MET A 1 -2.44 6.47 1.33
CA MET A 1 -1.16 7.17 1.16
C MET A 1 -0.11 6.11 0.84
N THR A 2 0.50 6.16 -0.34
CA THR A 2 1.43 5.12 -0.82
C THR A 2 2.76 5.20 -0.06
N MET A 3 3.27 4.05 0.40
CA MET A 3 4.54 3.96 1.13
C MET A 3 5.74 3.60 0.23
N SER A 4 5.51 3.51 -1.07
CA SER A 4 6.49 3.26 -2.12
C SER A 4 6.37 4.32 -3.22
N ALA A 5 7.47 4.52 -3.96
CA ALA A 5 7.44 5.27 -5.21
C ALA A 5 6.89 4.36 -6.32
N VAL A 6 5.91 4.85 -7.08
CA VAL A 6 5.20 4.05 -8.09
C VAL A 6 5.42 4.67 -9.45
N PHE A 7 5.89 3.88 -10.41
CA PHE A 7 6.19 4.30 -11.78
C PHE A 7 5.38 3.46 -12.76
N LEU A 8 4.76 4.11 -13.74
CA LEU A 8 4.27 3.44 -14.93
C LEU A 8 5.45 3.26 -15.90
N VAL A 9 5.67 2.03 -16.35
CA VAL A 9 6.71 1.71 -17.32
C VAL A 9 6.11 0.98 -18.52
N GLU A 10 6.76 1.12 -19.66
CA GLU A 10 6.38 0.43 -20.89
C GLU A 10 7.39 -0.68 -21.18
N LEU A 11 6.88 -1.90 -21.37
CA LEU A 11 7.61 -3.10 -21.74
C LEU A 11 7.36 -3.36 -23.23
N ASN A 12 8.44 -3.51 -23.99
CA ASN A 12 8.42 -3.94 -25.40
C ASN A 12 7.37 -3.19 -26.28
N GLN A 13 7.34 -1.85 -26.18
CA GLN A 13 6.58 -0.94 -27.08
C GLN A 13 5.04 -1.09 -27.09
N SER A 14 4.45 -1.80 -26.13
CA SER A 14 2.97 -1.80 -25.99
C SER A 14 2.44 -2.26 -24.63
N LYS A 15 3.23 -3.04 -23.86
CA LYS A 15 2.75 -3.61 -22.60
C LYS A 15 3.07 -2.69 -21.43
N LYS A 16 2.06 -2.20 -20.73
CA LYS A 16 2.25 -1.38 -19.53
C LYS A 16 2.52 -2.25 -18.30
N ALA A 17 3.37 -1.77 -17.40
CA ALA A 17 3.62 -2.36 -16.09
C ALA A 17 3.79 -1.26 -15.03
N ILE A 18 3.62 -1.65 -13.77
CA ILE A 18 3.87 -0.79 -12.62
C ILE A 18 5.15 -1.24 -11.93
N VAL A 19 6.06 -0.32 -11.68
CA VAL A 19 7.22 -0.56 -10.82
C VAL A 19 6.99 0.16 -9.49
N LYS A 20 6.92 -0.61 -8.40
CA LYS A 20 6.87 -0.10 -7.03
C LYS A 20 8.26 -0.20 -6.39
N LEU A 21 8.86 0.91 -6.00
CA LEU A 21 10.16 0.97 -5.31
C LEU A 21 9.97 1.36 -3.84
N TYR A 22 10.55 0.58 -2.92
CA TYR A 22 10.48 0.83 -1.48
C TYR A 22 11.67 1.68 -1.04
N ASP A 23 11.66 2.93 -1.51
CA ASP A 23 12.72 3.89 -1.24
C ASP A 23 12.45 4.68 0.04
N ARG A 24 13.38 4.59 1.01
CA ARG A 24 13.30 5.38 2.25
C ARG A 24 13.17 6.87 1.96
N ARG A 25 13.80 7.38 0.90
CA ARG A 25 13.88 8.82 0.59
C ARG A 25 12.52 9.41 0.25
N THR A 26 11.64 8.59 -0.34
CA THR A 26 10.27 8.96 -0.68
C THR A 26 9.24 8.53 0.37
N ALA A 27 9.64 7.79 1.41
CA ALA A 27 8.77 7.27 2.46
C ALA A 27 8.29 8.35 3.46
N PHE A 28 7.56 9.35 2.97
CA PHE A 28 7.03 10.44 3.80
C PHE A 28 6.04 9.94 4.86
N SER A 29 5.15 9.00 4.49
CA SER A 29 4.14 8.43 5.38
C SER A 29 4.76 7.73 6.57
N LEU A 30 5.81 6.93 6.35
CA LEU A 30 6.52 6.21 7.41
C LEU A 30 7.18 7.17 8.39
N ARG A 31 7.80 8.26 7.91
CA ARG A 31 8.38 9.26 8.82
C ARG A 31 7.32 9.93 9.68
N LYS A 32 6.20 10.32 9.08
CA LYS A 32 5.08 10.93 9.80
C LYS A 32 4.52 10.01 10.89
N THR A 33 4.42 8.71 10.61
CA THR A 33 3.82 7.76 11.56
C THR A 33 4.80 7.25 12.62
N MET A 34 6.07 7.04 12.25
CA MET A 34 7.03 6.30 13.08
C MET A 34 7.99 7.19 13.86
N ILE A 35 8.46 8.30 13.29
CA ILE A 35 9.50 9.13 13.93
C ILE A 35 8.87 10.28 14.73
N ARG A 36 7.62 10.69 14.42
CA ARG A 36 6.87 11.79 15.08
C ARG A 36 7.55 13.17 15.05
N GLU A 37 8.82 13.27 14.67
CA GLU A 37 9.52 14.51 14.37
C GLU A 37 9.58 14.73 12.84
N ILE A 38 8.76 15.64 12.35
CA ILE A 38 9.06 16.34 11.09
C ILE A 38 10.03 17.48 11.43
N LYS A 39 11.19 17.16 12.02
CA LYS A 39 12.26 18.16 12.02
C LYS A 39 12.66 18.30 10.55
N THR A 40 12.45 19.52 10.06
CA THR A 40 12.63 20.08 8.72
C THR A 40 14.08 19.96 8.19
N SER A 41 14.73 18.82 8.37
CA SER A 41 15.97 18.53 7.69
C SER A 41 15.67 18.33 6.21
N ASN A 42 16.32 19.13 5.37
CA ASN A 42 16.19 18.97 3.91
C ASN A 42 16.74 17.58 3.50
N ASN A 43 16.29 17.07 2.34
CA ASN A 43 16.69 15.75 1.85
C ASN A 43 18.21 15.53 1.83
N LYS A 44 19.00 16.57 1.53
CA LYS A 44 20.45 16.46 1.43
C LYS A 44 21.10 16.16 2.79
N THR A 45 20.65 16.83 3.85
CA THR A 45 21.13 16.58 5.21
C THR A 45 20.82 15.15 5.65
N ARG A 46 19.60 14.66 5.40
CA ARG A 46 19.21 13.28 5.73
C ARG A 46 20.03 12.23 4.99
N GLU A 47 20.25 12.46 3.70
CA GLU A 47 21.10 11.57 2.89
C GLU A 47 22.55 11.54 3.37
N HIS A 48 23.06 12.68 3.83
CA HIS A 48 24.40 12.80 4.39
C HIS A 48 24.51 12.07 5.74
N ASP A 49 23.57 12.31 6.65
CA ASP A 49 23.53 11.69 7.97
C ASP A 49 23.36 10.18 7.89
N TYR A 50 22.49 9.70 6.99
CA TYR A 50 22.33 8.27 6.71
C TYR A 50 23.65 7.64 6.24
N ARG A 51 24.31 8.22 5.23
CA ARG A 51 25.59 7.69 4.71
C ARG A 51 26.64 7.63 5.81
N ARG A 52 26.82 8.72 6.55
CA ARG A 52 27.77 8.78 7.67
C ARG A 52 27.47 7.70 8.70
N PHE A 53 26.20 7.48 9.03
CA PHE A 53 25.80 6.45 9.98
C PHE A 53 26.10 5.03 9.45
N ILE A 54 25.79 4.74 8.18
CA ILE A 54 26.17 3.45 7.55
C ILE A 54 27.69 3.22 7.60
N GLU A 55 28.49 4.28 7.41
CA GLU A 55 29.95 4.20 7.47
C GLU A 55 30.49 3.81 8.84
N THR A 56 29.76 4.11 9.93
CA THR A 56 30.15 3.71 11.28
C THR A 56 30.07 2.20 11.53
N GLY A 57 29.29 1.45 10.73
CA GLY A 57 29.04 0.02 10.92
C GLY A 57 27.99 -0.35 11.98
N PHE A 58 27.46 0.62 12.74
CA PHE A 58 26.44 0.37 13.77
C PHE A 58 25.04 0.06 13.21
N ALA A 59 24.85 0.20 11.90
CA ALA A 59 23.57 -0.07 11.24
C ALA A 59 23.12 -1.52 11.34
N ASP A 60 24.03 -2.48 11.56
CA ASP A 60 23.67 -3.89 11.79
C ASP A 60 23.25 -4.17 13.22
N THR A 61 23.87 -3.49 14.18
CA THR A 61 23.66 -3.72 15.61
C THR A 61 22.50 -2.90 16.18
N LEU A 62 21.98 -1.93 15.43
CA LEU A 62 20.84 -1.13 15.85
C LEU A 62 19.66 -2.06 16.15
N ASN A 63 19.22 -2.12 17.40
CA ASN A 63 18.03 -2.84 17.83
C ASN A 63 17.02 -1.83 18.41
N SER A 64 15.74 -2.19 18.48
CA SER A 64 14.69 -1.24 18.90
C SER A 64 14.87 -0.69 20.31
N THR A 65 15.73 -1.31 21.13
CA THR A 65 16.03 -0.92 22.51
C THR A 65 17.16 0.11 22.64
N THR A 66 17.93 0.39 21.58
CA THR A 66 19.04 1.37 21.58
C THR A 66 18.77 2.61 20.72
N TYR A 67 17.50 2.87 20.39
CA TYR A 67 17.10 4.03 19.61
C TYR A 67 17.46 5.34 20.33
N ALA A 68 18.55 5.98 19.90
CA ALA A 68 19.01 7.27 20.45
C ALA A 68 18.36 8.48 19.75
N GLY A 69 17.63 8.26 18.64
CA GLY A 69 16.83 9.29 17.95
C GLY A 69 17.66 10.29 17.14
N THR A 70 18.83 9.88 16.62
CA THR A 70 19.60 10.74 15.70
C THR A 70 19.07 10.64 14.27
N SER A 71 19.27 11.69 13.46
CA SER A 71 18.87 11.76 12.03
C SER A 71 19.34 10.57 11.20
N GLY A 72 20.54 10.02 11.47
CA GLY A 72 21.07 8.84 10.77
C GLY A 72 20.40 7.53 11.20
N GLU A 73 20.17 7.33 12.50
CA GLU A 73 19.48 6.16 13.05
C GLU A 73 18.03 6.09 12.58
N ASP A 74 17.35 7.25 12.56
CA ASP A 74 16.01 7.43 12.02
C ASP A 74 15.92 6.94 10.57
N GLU A 75 16.84 7.36 9.72
CA GLU A 75 16.85 6.94 8.31
C GLU A 75 17.18 5.45 8.14
N VAL A 76 18.00 4.85 9.01
CA VAL A 76 18.18 3.38 9.05
C VAL A 76 16.91 2.67 9.50
N PHE A 77 16.19 3.22 10.46
CA PHE A 77 14.92 2.66 10.91
C PHE A 77 13.87 2.70 9.79
N ILE A 78 13.75 3.82 9.06
CA ILE A 78 12.87 3.94 7.89
C ILE A 78 13.33 3.01 6.76
N HIS A 79 14.63 2.89 6.50
CA HIS A 79 15.17 1.91 5.54
C HIS A 79 14.67 0.50 5.85
N ARG A 80 14.84 0.04 7.09
CA ARG A 80 14.39 -1.29 7.53
C ARG A 80 12.87 -1.45 7.43
N ALA A 81 12.11 -0.41 7.76
CA ALA A 81 10.67 -0.41 7.57
C ALA A 81 10.28 -0.60 6.09
N CYS A 82 10.95 0.09 5.16
CA CYS A 82 10.76 -0.09 3.71
C CYS A 82 11.08 -1.53 3.26
N ILE A 83 12.17 -2.12 3.75
CA ILE A 83 12.52 -3.53 3.47
C ILE A 83 11.43 -4.48 3.99
N ASN A 84 10.91 -4.25 5.19
CA ASN A 84 9.82 -5.07 5.75
C ASN A 84 8.53 -4.96 4.93
N LEU A 85 8.18 -3.76 4.45
CA LEU A 85 7.03 -3.55 3.57
C LEU A 85 7.22 -4.29 2.24
N PHE A 86 8.41 -4.22 1.64
CA PHE A 86 8.76 -4.95 0.42
C PHE A 86 8.60 -6.46 0.62
N ASN A 87 9.23 -7.03 1.65
CA ASN A 87 9.16 -8.46 1.94
C ASN A 87 7.72 -8.92 2.22
N THR A 88 6.94 -8.11 2.93
CA THR A 88 5.53 -8.40 3.21
C THR A 88 4.70 -8.43 1.92
N GLU A 89 4.85 -7.44 1.04
CA GLU A 89 4.11 -7.42 -0.23
C GLU A 89 4.55 -8.58 -1.14
N LEU A 90 5.85 -8.86 -1.24
CA LEU A 90 6.37 -10.00 -2.00
C LEU A 90 5.79 -11.33 -1.48
N GLY A 91 5.86 -11.58 -0.16
CA GLY A 91 5.30 -12.78 0.44
C GLY A 91 3.78 -12.90 0.28
N ALA A 92 3.07 -11.78 0.21
CA ALA A 92 1.64 -11.78 -0.15
C ALA A 92 1.44 -12.26 -1.60
N TYR A 93 2.19 -11.73 -2.57
CA TYR A 93 2.09 -12.20 -3.96
C TYR A 93 2.44 -13.67 -4.12
N GLU A 94 3.41 -14.19 -3.35
CA GLU A 94 3.77 -15.60 -3.34
C GLU A 94 2.63 -16.49 -2.81
N LYS A 95 2.00 -16.12 -1.69
CA LYS A 95 0.84 -16.84 -1.13
C LYS A 95 -0.39 -16.75 -2.04
N LEU A 96 -0.58 -15.63 -2.71
CA LEU A 96 -1.76 -15.35 -3.55
C LEU A 96 -1.56 -15.69 -5.03
N LYS A 97 -0.60 -16.57 -5.35
CA LYS A 97 -0.26 -16.94 -6.74
C LYS A 97 -1.47 -17.33 -7.59
N ILE A 98 -2.46 -18.01 -7.02
CA ILE A 98 -3.67 -18.45 -7.72
C ILE A 98 -4.66 -17.30 -8.06
N LEU A 99 -4.51 -16.14 -7.41
CA LEU A 99 -5.36 -14.96 -7.63
C LEU A 99 -4.72 -13.94 -8.57
N GLN A 100 -3.46 -14.13 -8.95
CA GLN A 100 -2.74 -13.21 -9.84
C GLN A 100 -3.36 -13.19 -11.24
N GLY A 101 -3.53 -11.99 -11.78
CA GLY A 101 -4.15 -11.76 -13.09
C GLY A 101 -5.67 -11.83 -13.08
N SER A 102 -6.31 -12.17 -11.95
CA SER A 102 -7.77 -12.19 -11.81
C SER A 102 -8.24 -11.20 -10.74
N SER A 103 -7.87 -11.45 -9.49
CA SER A 103 -8.32 -10.70 -8.31
C SER A 103 -7.22 -9.87 -7.66
N ILE A 104 -5.96 -10.08 -8.06
CA ILE A 104 -4.82 -9.20 -7.78
C ILE A 104 -3.95 -9.07 -9.04
N PRO A 105 -3.08 -8.04 -9.15
CA PRO A 105 -2.15 -7.91 -10.27
C PRO A 105 -1.23 -9.12 -10.45
N ILE A 106 -0.76 -9.37 -11.67
CA ILE A 106 0.37 -10.30 -11.88
C ILE A 106 1.66 -9.69 -11.34
N LEU A 107 2.42 -10.43 -10.54
CA LEU A 107 3.81 -10.13 -10.20
C LEU A 107 4.70 -10.64 -11.33
N TYR A 108 5.26 -9.73 -12.12
CA TYR A 108 6.22 -10.09 -13.17
C TYR A 108 7.61 -10.41 -12.59
N GLY A 109 7.97 -9.82 -11.46
CA GLY A 109 9.21 -10.14 -10.76
C GLY A 109 9.67 -9.06 -9.78
N VAL A 110 10.81 -9.33 -9.15
CA VAL A 110 11.52 -8.40 -8.27
C VAL A 110 12.48 -7.56 -9.10
N VAL A 111 12.57 -6.27 -8.78
CA VAL A 111 13.54 -5.34 -9.37
C VAL A 111 14.41 -4.73 -8.29
N THR A 112 15.60 -4.26 -8.66
CA THR A 112 16.50 -3.54 -7.76
C THR A 112 17.06 -2.33 -8.47
N LEU A 113 16.83 -1.14 -7.91
CA LEU A 113 17.47 0.09 -8.38
C LEU A 113 18.76 0.31 -7.58
N ARG A 114 19.89 0.32 -8.28
CA ARG A 114 21.21 0.59 -7.71
C ARG A 114 21.58 2.04 -7.93
N ILE A 115 21.89 2.77 -6.85
CA ILE A 115 22.08 4.23 -6.90
C ILE A 115 23.53 4.66 -6.66
N SER A 116 24.34 3.78 -6.09
CA SER A 116 25.75 4.06 -5.83
C SER A 116 26.55 2.79 -6.03
N GLU A 117 27.77 2.94 -6.54
CA GLU A 117 28.79 1.91 -6.46
C GLU A 117 29.47 2.06 -5.09
N THR A 118 29.10 1.20 -4.14
CA THR A 118 29.76 1.13 -2.82
C THR A 118 30.40 -0.25 -2.64
N SER A 119 31.16 -0.44 -1.56
CA SER A 119 31.69 -1.77 -1.23
C SER A 119 30.53 -2.78 -1.14
N GLN A 120 30.73 -4.01 -1.63
CA GLN A 120 29.69 -5.05 -1.67
C GLN A 120 28.97 -5.24 -0.31
N THR A 121 29.71 -5.13 0.80
CA THR A 121 29.18 -5.27 2.16
C THR A 121 28.16 -4.19 2.55
N ARG A 122 28.23 -3.00 1.95
CA ARG A 122 27.34 -1.86 2.25
C ARG A 122 26.29 -1.61 1.18
N GLN A 123 26.42 -2.26 0.03
CA GLN A 123 25.54 -2.09 -1.11
C GLN A 123 24.06 -2.33 -0.76
N ARG A 124 23.76 -3.27 0.14
CA ARG A 124 22.38 -3.55 0.61
C ARG A 124 21.66 -2.35 1.23
N TYR A 125 22.38 -1.35 1.73
CA TYR A 125 21.79 -0.12 2.30
C TYR A 125 21.45 0.91 1.22
N PHE A 126 22.01 0.75 0.02
CA PHE A 126 21.83 1.67 -1.12
C PHE A 126 21.02 1.05 -2.26
N ASP A 127 20.91 -0.28 -2.29
CA ASP A 127 20.01 -1.00 -3.18
C ASP A 127 18.56 -0.78 -2.75
N ILE A 128 17.73 -0.38 -3.72
CA ILE A 128 16.31 -0.14 -3.48
C ILE A 128 15.53 -1.31 -4.10
N PRO A 129 14.93 -2.18 -3.27
CA PRO A 129 14.13 -3.27 -3.78
C PRO A 129 12.79 -2.74 -4.29
N GLY A 130 12.22 -3.47 -5.24
CA GLY A 130 10.92 -3.17 -5.79
C GLY A 130 10.25 -4.36 -6.45
N LEU A 131 8.98 -4.16 -6.80
CA LEU A 131 8.15 -5.14 -7.48
C LEU A 131 7.72 -4.58 -8.84
N MET A 132 7.82 -5.41 -9.88
CA MET A 132 7.24 -5.13 -11.18
C MET A 132 5.91 -5.88 -11.31
N LEU A 133 4.82 -5.13 -11.46
CA LEU A 133 3.45 -5.62 -11.41
C LEU A 133 2.72 -5.34 -12.72
N GLU A 134 1.66 -6.10 -12.97
CA GLU A 134 0.67 -5.81 -14.00
C GLU A 134 0.11 -4.39 -13.84
N TYR A 135 0.07 -3.64 -14.94
CA TYR A 135 -0.79 -2.48 -15.02
C TYR A 135 -2.24 -2.95 -15.21
N VAL A 136 -3.07 -2.69 -14.20
CA VAL A 136 -4.49 -3.03 -14.23
C VAL A 136 -5.26 -1.84 -14.78
N GLU A 137 -5.85 -2.01 -15.95
CA GLU A 137 -6.78 -1.04 -16.51
C GLU A 137 -8.15 -1.17 -15.82
N GLY A 138 -8.68 -0.04 -15.35
CA GLY A 138 -9.92 -0.01 -14.60
C GLY A 138 -10.11 1.32 -13.87
N TYR A 139 -11.19 1.42 -13.13
CA TYR A 139 -11.51 2.56 -12.28
C TYR A 139 -11.52 2.15 -10.82
N ASN A 140 -11.34 3.12 -9.92
CA ASN A 140 -11.30 2.87 -8.49
C ASN A 140 -12.70 2.58 -7.92
N LEU A 141 -12.83 1.66 -6.97
CA LEU A 141 -14.12 1.39 -6.32
C LEU A 141 -14.67 2.60 -5.55
N LEU A 142 -13.79 3.43 -4.96
CA LEU A 142 -14.17 4.69 -4.32
C LEU A 142 -14.72 5.71 -5.33
N ASP A 143 -14.11 5.78 -6.51
CA ASP A 143 -14.60 6.70 -7.55
C ASP A 143 -15.88 6.17 -8.18
N ALA A 144 -16.00 4.84 -8.31
CA ALA A 144 -17.20 4.17 -8.80
C ALA A 144 -18.44 4.54 -7.99
N SER A 145 -18.32 4.62 -6.66
CA SER A 145 -19.47 4.92 -5.81
C SER A 145 -20.08 6.29 -6.07
N LEU A 146 -19.33 7.22 -6.68
CA LEU A 146 -19.79 8.57 -7.00
C LEU A 146 -20.61 8.65 -8.30
N PHE A 147 -20.46 7.69 -9.21
CA PHE A 147 -21.02 7.77 -10.57
C PHE A 147 -21.85 6.54 -10.98
N VAL A 148 -21.79 5.46 -10.20
CA VAL A 148 -22.45 4.19 -10.48
C VAL A 148 -23.71 4.05 -9.62
N GLN A 149 -24.73 3.35 -10.14
CA GLN A 149 -25.97 3.09 -9.40
C GLN A 149 -25.68 2.35 -8.08
N LYS A 150 -26.42 2.69 -7.03
CA LYS A 150 -26.19 2.15 -5.67
C LYS A 150 -26.24 0.63 -5.62
N GLU A 151 -27.15 0.02 -6.36
CA GLU A 151 -27.31 -1.44 -6.46
C GLU A 151 -26.05 -2.10 -6.99
N GLU A 152 -25.39 -1.46 -7.95
CA GLU A 152 -24.15 -1.94 -8.54
C GLU A 152 -22.96 -1.74 -7.59
N VAL A 153 -22.91 -0.63 -6.84
CA VAL A 153 -21.90 -0.44 -5.79
C VAL A 153 -22.04 -1.51 -4.70
N LYS A 154 -23.27 -1.83 -4.28
CA LYS A 154 -23.54 -2.92 -3.33
C LYS A 154 -23.07 -4.27 -3.87
N ARG A 155 -23.33 -4.57 -5.15
CA ARG A 155 -22.84 -5.78 -5.81
C ARG A 155 -21.31 -5.85 -5.81
N LEU A 156 -20.64 -4.77 -6.22
CA LEU A 156 -19.18 -4.69 -6.24
C LEU A 156 -18.56 -4.80 -4.85
N THR A 157 -19.24 -4.27 -3.83
CA THR A 157 -18.85 -4.40 -2.42
C THR A 157 -18.89 -5.86 -1.99
N PHE A 158 -20.01 -6.54 -2.24
CA PHE A 158 -20.17 -7.95 -1.91
C PHE A 158 -19.11 -8.83 -2.60
N GLU A 159 -18.86 -8.60 -3.89
CA GLU A 159 -17.81 -9.32 -4.62
C GLU A 159 -16.40 -8.99 -4.09
N SER A 160 -16.16 -7.76 -3.65
CA SER A 160 -14.89 -7.37 -3.02
C SER A 160 -14.69 -8.09 -1.68
N THR A 161 -15.73 -8.20 -0.85
CA THR A 161 -15.69 -8.97 0.39
C THR A 161 -15.38 -10.44 0.13
N ARG A 162 -15.98 -11.05 -0.91
CA ARG A 162 -15.68 -12.44 -1.28
C ARG A 162 -14.22 -12.65 -1.69
N VAL A 163 -13.66 -11.73 -2.49
CA VAL A 163 -12.24 -11.79 -2.86
C VAL A 163 -11.36 -11.59 -1.62
N LEU A 164 -11.71 -10.68 -0.72
CA LEU A 164 -10.98 -10.45 0.52
C LEU A 164 -10.99 -11.69 1.43
N ALA A 165 -12.11 -12.41 1.52
CA ALA A 165 -12.20 -13.68 2.23
C ALA A 165 -11.29 -14.75 1.62
N GLN A 166 -11.20 -14.82 0.28
CA GLN A 166 -10.26 -15.72 -0.41
C GLN A 166 -8.80 -15.37 -0.12
N ILE A 167 -8.45 -14.08 -0.13
CA ILE A 167 -7.12 -13.58 0.26
C ILE A 167 -6.79 -14.01 1.71
N GLY A 168 -7.76 -13.86 2.61
CA GLY A 168 -7.69 -14.35 4.00
C GLY A 168 -7.45 -15.85 4.10
N ALA A 169 -8.22 -16.66 3.36
CA ALA A 169 -8.10 -18.12 3.35
C ALA A 169 -6.71 -18.60 2.85
N LEU A 170 -6.06 -17.83 1.99
CA LEU A 170 -4.71 -18.10 1.49
C LEU A 170 -3.59 -17.60 2.44
N GLY A 171 -3.95 -17.11 3.63
CA GLY A 171 -2.99 -16.72 4.66
C GLY A 171 -2.45 -15.31 4.50
N VAL A 172 -3.19 -14.41 3.83
CA VAL A 172 -2.89 -12.97 3.80
C VAL A 172 -4.04 -12.20 4.43
N HIS A 173 -3.75 -11.42 5.47
CA HIS A 173 -4.71 -10.53 6.10
C HIS A 173 -4.40 -9.10 5.72
N ASN A 174 -5.24 -8.51 4.87
CA ASN A 174 -5.18 -7.08 4.57
C ASN A 174 -5.69 -6.30 5.79
N ARG A 175 -4.78 -5.67 6.54
CA ARG A 175 -5.10 -5.03 7.82
C ARG A 175 -5.98 -3.79 7.71
N LYS A 176 -6.00 -3.16 6.52
CA LYS A 176 -6.70 -1.89 6.28
C LYS A 176 -7.22 -1.88 4.85
N PRO A 177 -8.19 -2.75 4.51
CA PRO A 177 -8.79 -2.72 3.20
C PRO A 177 -9.48 -1.36 3.02
N HIS A 178 -9.22 -0.73 1.89
CA HIS A 178 -9.81 0.57 1.57
C HIS A 178 -10.28 0.55 0.11
N PRO A 179 -11.47 1.10 -0.21
CA PRO A 179 -11.99 1.12 -1.57
C PRO A 179 -11.02 1.75 -2.58
N SER A 180 -10.22 2.74 -2.14
CA SER A 180 -9.18 3.35 -2.98
C SER A 180 -8.03 2.42 -3.39
N GLN A 181 -7.93 1.22 -2.80
CA GLN A 181 -6.96 0.20 -3.15
C GLN A 181 -7.60 -0.95 -3.95
N ILE A 182 -8.85 -0.79 -4.40
CA ILE A 182 -9.57 -1.78 -5.19
C ILE A 182 -9.89 -1.16 -6.55
N LEU A 183 -9.37 -1.76 -7.61
CA LEU A 183 -9.76 -1.41 -8.98
C LEU A 183 -10.85 -2.33 -9.48
N ILE A 184 -11.74 -1.78 -10.30
CA ILE A 184 -12.76 -2.54 -11.01
C ILE A 184 -12.31 -2.72 -12.45
N ARG A 185 -12.01 -3.97 -12.80
CA ARG A 185 -11.60 -4.39 -14.15
C ARG A 185 -12.66 -5.33 -14.70
N HIS A 186 -13.32 -4.96 -15.79
CA HIS A 186 -14.42 -5.74 -16.38
C HIS A 186 -15.43 -6.20 -15.31
N GLU A 187 -15.88 -5.27 -14.47
CA GLU A 187 -16.82 -5.51 -13.34
C GLU A 187 -16.31 -6.43 -12.22
N ARG A 188 -15.00 -6.70 -12.16
CA ARG A 188 -14.41 -7.54 -11.11
C ARG A 188 -13.44 -6.74 -10.24
N PRO A 189 -13.48 -6.93 -8.91
CA PRO A 189 -12.56 -6.26 -8.02
C PRO A 189 -11.16 -6.86 -8.12
N VAL A 190 -10.18 -5.97 -8.20
CA VAL A 190 -8.75 -6.27 -8.22
C VAL A 190 -8.12 -5.52 -7.06
N PHE A 191 -7.67 -6.27 -6.05
CA PHE A 191 -7.04 -5.71 -4.86
C PHE A 191 -5.59 -5.33 -5.16
N LEU A 192 -5.24 -4.11 -4.77
CA LEU A 192 -3.91 -3.56 -4.87
C LEU A 192 -3.28 -3.45 -3.49
N ASP A 193 -1.94 -3.41 -3.48
CA ASP A 193 -1.12 -2.97 -2.35
C ASP A 193 -1.25 -3.83 -1.07
N PHE A 194 -0.32 -4.78 -0.93
CA PHE A 194 -0.27 -5.67 0.23
C PHE A 194 0.85 -5.34 1.22
N ALA A 195 1.56 -4.21 1.07
CA ALA A 195 2.73 -3.83 1.87
C ALA A 195 2.49 -3.87 3.39
N ILE A 196 1.28 -3.52 3.85
CA ILE A 196 0.92 -3.48 5.27
C ILE A 196 0.13 -4.71 5.74
N SER A 197 0.03 -5.73 4.89
CA SER A 197 -0.67 -6.96 5.23
C SER A 197 0.03 -7.68 6.38
N ARG A 198 -0.70 -8.58 7.03
CA ARG A 198 -0.10 -9.61 7.87
C ARG A 198 -0.09 -10.90 7.07
N LEU A 199 1.05 -11.56 7.02
CA LEU A 199 1.12 -12.93 6.52
C LEU A 199 0.87 -13.88 7.69
N ARG A 200 0.08 -14.94 7.45
CA ARG A 200 -0.16 -15.97 8.44
C ARG A 200 1.14 -16.72 8.74
N ASP A 201 1.41 -16.89 10.04
CA ASP A 201 2.51 -17.69 10.56
C ASP A 201 2.11 -19.17 10.61
N ASP A 202 3.07 -20.07 10.40
CA ASP A 202 2.86 -21.52 10.42
C ASP A 202 2.38 -22.02 11.79
N PHE A 203 2.67 -21.29 12.87
CA PHE A 203 2.25 -21.63 14.24
C PHE A 203 0.91 -21.01 14.65
N GLU A 204 0.28 -20.18 13.81
CA GLU A 204 -1.00 -19.52 14.12
C GLU A 204 -2.21 -20.43 13.87
N SER A 205 -3.06 -20.59 14.89
CA SER A 205 -4.25 -21.43 14.79
C SER A 205 -5.23 -20.92 13.74
N GLN A 206 -6.04 -21.83 13.17
CA GLN A 206 -7.04 -21.46 12.16
C GLN A 206 -8.09 -20.49 12.72
N GLU A 207 -8.47 -20.67 13.98
CA GLU A 207 -9.47 -19.85 14.67
C GLU A 207 -8.96 -18.42 14.88
N GLU A 208 -7.77 -18.26 15.46
CA GLU A 208 -7.14 -16.94 15.66
C GLU A 208 -6.91 -16.19 14.34
N TRP A 209 -6.59 -16.92 13.28
CA TRP A 209 -6.45 -16.35 11.95
C TRP A 209 -7.78 -15.90 11.37
N TYR A 210 -8.82 -16.74 11.49
CA TYR A 210 -10.14 -16.47 10.92
C TYR A 210 -10.81 -15.24 11.53
N ASP A 211 -10.70 -15.06 12.85
CA ASP A 211 -11.25 -13.88 13.52
C ASP A 211 -10.66 -12.57 13.00
N LYS A 212 -9.35 -12.58 12.70
CA LYS A 212 -8.65 -11.43 12.12
C LYS A 212 -9.11 -11.13 10.70
N THR A 213 -9.28 -12.16 9.86
CA THR A 213 -9.72 -11.98 8.47
C THR A 213 -11.16 -11.47 8.39
N LYS A 214 -12.06 -11.98 9.25
CA LYS A 214 -13.44 -11.49 9.36
C LYS A 214 -13.53 -10.01 9.73
N SER A 215 -12.65 -9.54 10.61
CA SER A 215 -12.63 -8.12 10.99
C SER A 215 -12.29 -7.21 9.81
N ALA A 216 -11.42 -7.65 8.88
CA ALA A 216 -11.10 -6.90 7.67
C ALA A 216 -12.30 -6.80 6.71
N GLU A 217 -13.05 -7.89 6.55
CA GLU A 217 -14.30 -7.91 5.75
C GLU A 217 -15.31 -6.87 6.26
N GLY A 218 -15.61 -6.89 7.57
CA GLY A 218 -16.51 -5.92 8.18
C GLY A 218 -16.01 -4.47 8.10
N THR A 219 -14.69 -4.26 8.09
CA THR A 219 -14.10 -2.93 7.90
C THR A 219 -14.40 -2.39 6.50
N LEU A 220 -14.23 -3.20 5.46
CA LEU A 220 -14.49 -2.80 4.08
C LEU A 220 -15.98 -2.45 3.87
N GLU A 221 -16.86 -3.30 4.39
CA GLU A 221 -18.32 -3.09 4.33
C GLU A 221 -18.73 -1.79 5.03
N SER A 222 -18.18 -1.53 6.22
CA SER A 222 -18.46 -0.29 6.98
C SER A 222 -18.02 0.96 6.24
N VAL A 223 -16.82 0.95 5.63
CA VAL A 223 -16.31 2.12 4.90
C VAL A 223 -17.17 2.41 3.67
N LEU A 224 -17.59 1.38 2.93
CA LEU A 224 -18.44 1.56 1.75
C LEU A 224 -19.86 2.00 2.11
N ALA A 225 -20.43 1.48 3.19
CA ALA A 225 -21.71 1.94 3.70
C ALA A 225 -21.68 3.44 4.08
N GLU A 226 -20.60 3.89 4.73
CA GLU A 226 -20.42 5.31 5.07
C GLU A 226 -20.33 6.20 3.83
N ILE A 227 -19.61 5.77 2.80
CA ILE A 227 -19.51 6.50 1.52
C ILE A 227 -20.88 6.64 0.86
N LEU A 228 -21.63 5.54 0.77
CA LEU A 228 -22.97 5.53 0.17
C LEU A 228 -24.00 6.38 0.93
N ALA A 229 -23.88 6.47 2.26
CA ALA A 229 -24.76 7.27 3.10
C ALA A 229 -24.51 8.78 2.93
N ARG A 230 -23.25 9.20 2.73
CA ARG A 230 -22.90 10.62 2.53
C ARG A 230 -23.46 11.20 1.23
N ASP A 231 -23.58 10.39 0.19
CA ASP A 231 -24.22 10.81 -1.07
C ASP A 231 -25.74 11.06 -0.92
N GLU A 232 -26.40 10.42 0.06
CA GLU A 232 -27.83 10.67 0.35
C GLU A 232 -28.07 12.03 1.00
N GLU A 233 -27.20 12.48 1.88
CA GLU A 233 -27.30 13.79 2.53
C GLU A 233 -27.03 14.94 1.55
N VAL A 234 -26.11 14.74 0.60
CA VAL A 234 -25.79 15.75 -0.43
C VAL A 234 -26.88 15.82 -1.51
N SER A 235 -27.48 14.69 -1.90
CA SER A 235 -28.57 14.65 -2.89
C SER A 235 -29.93 15.11 -2.33
N SER A 236 -30.07 15.26 -1.00
CA SER A 236 -31.31 15.67 -0.34
C SER A 236 -31.35 17.14 0.08
N GLN A 237 -30.29 17.92 -0.17
CA GLN A 237 -30.34 19.37 -0.03
C GLN A 237 -31.05 19.99 -1.25
N PRO A 238 -32.20 20.67 -1.09
CA PRO A 238 -32.87 21.33 -2.20
C PRO A 238 -32.02 22.52 -2.67
N SER A 239 -31.78 22.61 -3.97
CA SER A 239 -31.24 23.78 -4.64
C SER A 239 -32.25 24.93 -4.58
N SER A 240 -32.30 25.61 -3.43
CA SER A 240 -33.02 26.86 -3.25
C SER A 240 -32.03 28.01 -3.18
N ASP A 241 -31.54 28.44 -4.33
CA ASP A 241 -31.04 29.80 -4.53
C ASP A 241 -30.88 30.03 -6.02
N LEU A 242 -31.91 30.63 -6.62
CA LEU A 242 -31.93 31.44 -7.83
C LEU A 242 -33.40 31.56 -8.23
N PHE A 243 -34.11 32.53 -7.65
CA PHE A 243 -35.17 33.32 -8.29
C PHE A 243 -35.81 34.23 -7.23
N THR A 244 -35.19 35.39 -7.01
CA THR A 244 -35.93 36.59 -6.62
C THR A 244 -35.68 37.65 -7.69
N SER A 245 -36.50 37.57 -8.73
CA SER A 245 -36.80 38.71 -9.59
C SER A 245 -37.87 39.57 -8.90
N SER A 246 -37.59 40.85 -8.70
CA SER A 246 -38.55 41.98 -8.61
C SER A 246 -37.67 43.24 -8.65
N ILE A 247 -37.66 44.00 -9.75
CA ILE A 247 -38.51 45.19 -9.99
C ILE A 247 -38.56 46.11 -8.77
#